data_AF-A0A2D8A6I9-F1
#
_entry.id   AF-A0A2D8A6I9-F1
#
_cell.length_a   1.000
_cell.length_b   1.000
_cell.length_c   1.000
_cell.angle_alpha   90.00
_cell.angle_beta   90.00
_cell.angle_gamma   90.00
#
_symmetry.space_group_name_H-M   'P 1'
#
loop_
_entity.id
_entity.type
_entity.pdbx_description
1 polymer ?
#
loop_
_entity_poly.entity_id
_entity_poly.type
_entity_poly.pdbx_seq_one_letter_code
_entity_poly.pdbx_strand_id
1 'polypeptide(L)'
;MSQIIDLGKLRFHFAGDYDATTMYEVNDIVKYGGNVYVYTYALKASGNLPTDTTYWALMVDGFKFQSVYDNSISYRPGDGVTHGGKVYICILESLGNTPPNTTYWSLFADGIQWESEYVNTTAYQKNDVVSYGGNNLYIAKVDTTG
;
A
#
# COMPACT_ATOMS: atom_id res chain seq x y z
N MET A 1 41.50 -4.86 -34.68
CA MET A 1 40.57 -5.64 -33.86
C MET A 1 39.73 -4.62 -33.10
N SER A 2 38.46 -4.44 -33.46
CA SER A 2 37.60 -3.46 -32.77
C SER A 2 37.14 -4.09 -31.46
N GLN A 3 37.51 -3.48 -30.34
CA GLN A 3 37.02 -3.90 -29.03
C GLN A 3 35.67 -3.21 -28.80
N ILE A 4 34.59 -3.98 -28.85
CA ILE A 4 33.28 -3.51 -28.41
C ILE A 4 33.34 -3.42 -26.88
N ILE A 5 33.19 -2.21 -26.35
CA ILE A 5 32.95 -1.98 -24.93
C ILE A 5 31.45 -2.08 -24.71
N ASP A 6 31.05 -3.08 -23.91
CA ASP A 6 29.69 -3.16 -23.39
C ASP A 6 29.55 -2.17 -22.22
N LEU A 7 28.73 -1.13 -22.42
CA LEU A 7 28.45 -0.10 -21.41
C LEU A 7 27.23 -0.45 -20.55
N GLY A 8 26.62 -1.62 -20.74
CA GLY A 8 25.34 -1.98 -20.15
C GLY A 8 24.18 -1.10 -20.65
N LYS A 9 23.07 -1.09 -19.92
CA LYS A 9 21.91 -0.23 -20.22
C LYS A 9 22.23 1.25 -19.96
N LEU A 10 22.37 2.01 -21.05
CA LEU A 10 22.56 3.47 -21.06
C LEU A 10 21.34 4.29 -20.62
N ARG A 11 20.19 3.65 -20.41
CA ARG A 11 18.93 4.29 -20.01
C ARG A 11 18.12 3.38 -19.11
N PHE A 12 17.18 3.96 -18.38
CA PHE A 12 16.19 3.20 -17.64
C PHE A 12 15.35 2.32 -18.57
N HIS A 13 15.08 1.09 -18.11
CA HIS A 13 14.25 0.13 -18.81
C HIS A 13 13.13 -0.32 -17.87
N PHE A 14 11.88 -0.04 -18.23
CA PHE A 14 10.73 -0.47 -17.44
C PHE A 14 10.37 -1.92 -17.78
N ALA A 15 10.69 -2.83 -16.86
CA ALA A 15 10.52 -4.27 -17.00
C ALA A 15 9.13 -4.78 -16.59
N GLY A 16 8.23 -3.90 -16.16
CA GLY A 16 6.87 -4.26 -15.74
C GLY A 16 6.78 -4.62 -14.25
N ASP A 17 5.93 -5.58 -13.90
CA ASP A 17 5.86 -6.11 -12.54
C ASP A 17 7.09 -6.98 -12.23
N TYR A 18 7.57 -6.93 -10.99
CA TYR A 18 8.69 -7.79 -10.56
C TYR A 18 8.32 -9.28 -10.64
N ASP A 19 9.24 -10.06 -11.20
CA ASP A 19 9.22 -11.51 -11.28
C ASP A 19 10.54 -12.07 -10.73
N ALA A 20 10.45 -12.92 -9.70
CA ALA A 20 11.62 -13.48 -9.03
C ALA A 20 12.50 -14.35 -9.93
N THR A 21 11.99 -14.85 -11.05
CA THR A 21 12.74 -15.67 -12.01
C THR A 21 13.50 -14.83 -13.04
N THR A 22 13.18 -13.55 -13.18
CA THR A 22 13.82 -12.65 -14.13
C THR A 22 15.19 -12.19 -13.61
N MET A 23 16.19 -12.21 -14.49
CA MET A 23 17.50 -11.62 -14.23
C MET A 23 17.42 -10.12 -14.48
N TYR A 24 17.58 -9.32 -13.44
CA TYR A 24 17.60 -7.86 -13.52
C TYR A 24 19.03 -7.34 -13.52
N GLU A 25 19.24 -6.22 -14.21
CA GLU A 25 20.52 -5.51 -14.26
C GLU A 25 20.33 -4.02 -13.98
N VAL A 26 21.44 -3.29 -13.78
CA VAL A 26 21.43 -1.87 -13.43
C VAL A 26 20.49 -1.08 -14.35
N ASN A 27 19.68 -0.22 -13.74
CA ASN A 27 18.67 0.64 -14.40
C ASN A 27 17.39 -0.08 -14.88
N ASP A 28 17.21 -1.37 -14.58
CA ASP A 28 15.89 -1.99 -14.71
C ASP A 28 14.94 -1.44 -13.65
N ILE A 29 13.73 -1.09 -14.09
CA ILE A 29 12.67 -0.56 -13.24
C ILE A 29 11.53 -1.56 -13.17
N VAL A 30 11.08 -1.88 -11.96
CA VAL A 30 9.96 -2.80 -11.72
C VAL A 30 8.89 -2.17 -10.83
N LYS A 31 7.65 -2.62 -10.99
CA LYS A 31 6.58 -2.43 -10.02
C LYS A 31 6.59 -3.55 -8.98
N TYR A 32 6.44 -3.19 -7.72
CA TYR A 32 6.31 -4.14 -6.62
C TYR A 32 5.36 -3.60 -5.55
N GLY A 33 4.17 -4.17 -5.47
CA GLY A 33 3.08 -3.62 -4.67
C GLY A 33 2.54 -2.32 -5.30
N GLY A 34 2.41 -1.28 -4.49
CA GLY A 34 2.10 0.08 -4.95
C GLY A 34 3.30 0.84 -5.51
N ASN A 35 4.51 0.34 -5.27
CA ASN A 35 5.75 1.10 -5.43
C ASN A 35 6.49 0.75 -6.73
N VAL A 36 7.38 1.65 -7.13
CA VAL A 36 8.29 1.48 -8.27
C VAL A 36 9.73 1.51 -7.77
N TYR A 37 10.53 0.53 -8.20
CA TYR A 37 11.92 0.37 -7.79
C TYR A 37 12.84 0.29 -8.99
N VAL A 38 14.10 0.69 -8.80
CA VAL A 38 15.18 0.54 -9.77
C VAL A 38 16.27 -0.37 -9.24
N TYR A 39 16.76 -1.27 -10.10
CA TYR A 39 17.88 -2.14 -9.78
C TYR A 39 19.18 -1.34 -9.84
N THR A 40 19.99 -1.44 -8.77
CA THR A 40 21.20 -0.63 -8.57
C THR A 40 22.46 -1.46 -8.35
N TYR A 41 22.33 -2.77 -8.09
CA TYR A 41 23.50 -3.61 -7.88
C TYR A 41 24.31 -3.83 -9.16
N ALA A 42 25.64 -3.82 -9.04
CA ALA A 42 26.52 -3.80 -10.21
C ALA A 42 26.43 -5.07 -11.09
N LEU A 43 26.10 -6.21 -10.50
CA LEU A 43 25.98 -7.48 -11.22
C LEU A 43 24.52 -7.85 -11.42
N LYS A 44 24.22 -8.47 -12.56
CA LYS A 44 22.89 -9.01 -12.82
C LYS A 44 22.56 -10.15 -11.86
N ALA A 45 21.34 -10.18 -11.33
CA ALA A 45 20.86 -11.22 -10.43
C ALA A 45 19.34 -11.41 -10.53
N SER A 46 18.84 -12.54 -10.05
CA SER A 46 17.41 -12.84 -9.92
C SER A 46 17.07 -13.23 -8.48
N GLY A 47 15.78 -13.22 -8.13
CA GLY A 47 15.29 -13.67 -6.82
C GLY A 47 15.41 -12.66 -5.66
N ASN A 48 16.11 -11.54 -5.85
CA ASN A 48 16.23 -10.50 -4.81
C ASN A 48 15.02 -9.58 -4.84
N LEU A 49 14.30 -9.51 -3.72
CA LEU A 49 13.08 -8.71 -3.60
C LEU A 49 13.36 -7.22 -3.78
N PRO A 50 12.44 -6.45 -4.39
CA PRO A 50 12.57 -5.00 -4.53
C PRO A 50 12.70 -4.21 -3.22
N THR A 51 12.34 -4.83 -2.10
CA THR A 51 12.50 -4.30 -0.75
C THR A 51 13.92 -4.46 -0.19
N ASP A 52 14.79 -5.27 -0.82
CA ASP A 52 16.21 -5.39 -0.46
C ASP A 52 17.01 -4.22 -1.02
N THR A 53 17.39 -3.31 -0.12
CA THR A 53 18.13 -2.08 -0.42
C THR A 53 19.55 -2.31 -0.97
N THR A 54 20.07 -3.55 -0.89
CA THR A 54 21.35 -3.93 -1.51
C THR A 54 21.24 -4.00 -3.02
N TYR A 55 20.07 -4.41 -3.52
CA TYR A 55 19.81 -4.66 -4.94
C TYR A 55 18.99 -3.56 -5.58
N TRP A 56 18.07 -2.97 -4.83
CA TRP A 56 17.05 -2.08 -5.36
C TRP A 56 17.00 -0.76 -4.59
N ALA A 57 16.63 0.30 -5.29
CA ALA A 57 16.30 1.59 -4.70
C ALA A 57 14.85 1.96 -5.03
N LEU A 58 14.13 2.52 -4.06
CA LEU A 58 12.79 3.07 -4.29
C LEU A 58 12.90 4.29 -5.22
N MET A 59 12.18 4.27 -6.33
CA MET A 59 12.07 5.43 -7.23
C MET A 59 10.85 6.28 -6.90
N VAL A 60 9.71 5.61 -6.71
CA VAL A 60 8.42 6.26 -6.50
C VAL A 60 7.63 5.44 -5.48
N ASP A 61 7.26 6.10 -4.39
CA ASP A 61 6.26 5.58 -3.45
C ASP A 61 4.87 5.75 -4.09
N GLY A 62 4.05 4.73 -4.00
CA GLY A 62 2.77 4.68 -4.67
C GLY A 62 1.73 3.86 -3.92
N PHE A 63 0.53 3.88 -4.46
CA PHE A 63 -0.62 3.22 -3.88
C PHE A 63 -1.29 2.33 -4.91
N LYS A 64 -1.49 1.07 -4.57
CA LYS A 64 -2.26 0.12 -5.36
C LYS A 64 -3.36 -0.47 -4.50
N PHE A 65 -4.58 -0.03 -4.73
CA PHE A 65 -5.72 -0.67 -4.09
C PHE A 65 -5.91 -2.09 -4.65
N GLN A 66 -6.00 -3.08 -3.75
CA GLN A 66 -6.21 -4.48 -4.08
C GLN A 66 -7.70 -4.83 -3.96
N SER A 67 -8.19 -5.07 -2.75
CA SER A 67 -9.57 -5.49 -2.47
C SER A 67 -9.86 -5.47 -0.96
N VAL A 68 -10.85 -6.24 -0.50
CA VAL A 68 -11.04 -6.57 0.92
C VAL A 68 -9.89 -7.46 1.39
N TYR A 69 -9.39 -7.24 2.61
CA TYR A 69 -8.34 -8.05 3.19
C TYR A 69 -8.70 -9.55 3.20
N ASP A 70 -7.75 -10.38 2.81
CA ASP A 70 -7.81 -11.84 2.78
C ASP A 70 -6.52 -12.38 3.40
N ASN A 71 -6.64 -13.33 4.34
CA ASN A 71 -5.48 -13.87 5.05
C ASN A 71 -4.54 -14.74 4.18
N SER A 72 -5.02 -15.16 3.01
CA SER A 72 -4.31 -16.06 2.09
C SER A 72 -3.50 -15.29 1.04
N ILE A 73 -3.69 -13.99 0.93
CA ILE A 73 -3.00 -13.13 -0.02
C ILE A 73 -1.75 -12.55 0.65
N SER A 74 -0.62 -12.59 -0.08
CA SER A 74 0.58 -11.87 0.31
C SER A 74 0.51 -10.43 -0.20
N TYR A 75 0.60 -9.49 0.73
CA TYR A 75 0.55 -8.05 0.48
C TYR A 75 1.94 -7.44 0.53
N ARG A 76 2.19 -6.50 -0.37
CA ARG A 76 3.47 -5.80 -0.52
C ARG A 76 3.34 -4.34 -0.10
N PRO A 77 4.44 -3.66 0.25
CA PRO A 77 4.41 -2.24 0.54
C PRO A 77 3.67 -1.41 -0.54
N GLY A 78 2.80 -0.50 -0.09
CA GLY A 78 1.95 0.32 -0.95
C GLY A 78 0.65 -0.35 -1.42
N ASP A 79 0.43 -1.64 -1.10
CA ASP A 79 -0.85 -2.30 -1.36
C ASP A 79 -1.92 -1.81 -0.37
N GLY A 80 -3.06 -1.36 -0.90
CA GLY A 80 -4.22 -0.93 -0.14
C GLY A 80 -5.27 -2.02 0.01
N VAL A 81 -5.82 -2.20 1.21
CA VAL A 81 -6.93 -3.13 1.48
C VAL A 81 -8.03 -2.48 2.29
N THR A 82 -9.26 -2.99 2.16
CA THR A 82 -10.35 -2.66 3.09
C THR A 82 -10.48 -3.70 4.19
N HIS A 83 -10.63 -3.24 5.44
CA HIS A 83 -10.93 -4.11 6.59
C HIS A 83 -11.73 -3.33 7.64
N GLY A 84 -12.85 -3.89 8.11
CA GLY A 84 -13.68 -3.25 9.14
C GLY A 84 -14.20 -1.85 8.77
N GLY A 85 -14.54 -1.62 7.49
CA GLY A 85 -15.02 -0.33 7.00
C GLY A 85 -13.95 0.75 6.81
N LYS A 86 -12.68 0.44 7.09
CA LYS A 86 -11.54 1.35 6.89
C LYS A 86 -10.66 0.87 5.74
N VAL A 87 -9.81 1.76 5.22
CA VAL A 87 -8.77 1.44 4.23
C VAL A 87 -7.41 1.49 4.91
N TYR A 88 -6.61 0.44 4.73
CA TYR A 88 -5.24 0.33 5.22
C TYR A 88 -4.26 0.20 4.06
N ILE A 89 -3.05 0.68 4.26
CA ILE A 89 -1.91 0.46 3.36
C ILE A 89 -0.93 -0.49 4.05
N CYS A 90 -0.51 -1.52 3.33
CA CYS A 90 0.58 -2.39 3.73
C CYS A 90 1.89 -1.60 3.69
N ILE A 91 2.64 -1.56 4.79
CA ILE A 91 3.92 -0.83 4.92
C ILE A 91 5.12 -1.77 5.02
N LEU A 92 4.88 -3.05 5.30
CA LEU A 92 5.88 -4.11 5.35
C LEU A 92 5.24 -5.38 4.80
N GLU A 93 6.00 -6.18 4.03
CA GLU A 93 5.51 -7.44 3.48
C GLU A 93 4.77 -8.29 4.52
N SER A 94 3.56 -8.72 4.15
CA SER A 94 2.61 -9.30 5.09
C SER A 94 1.82 -10.43 4.46
N LEU A 95 1.73 -11.56 5.18
CA LEU A 95 0.87 -12.70 4.85
C LEU A 95 0.18 -13.14 6.14
N GLY A 96 -1.15 -13.23 6.12
CA GLY A 96 -1.94 -13.67 7.27
C GLY A 96 -1.99 -12.72 8.47
N ASN A 97 -1.30 -11.57 8.43
CA ASN A 97 -1.42 -10.55 9.48
C ASN A 97 -2.59 -9.61 9.17
N THR A 98 -3.66 -9.72 9.95
CA THR A 98 -4.87 -8.91 9.77
C THR A 98 -4.64 -7.46 10.22
N PRO A 99 -5.10 -6.44 9.45
CA PRO A 99 -5.19 -5.07 9.94
C PRO A 99 -6.03 -5.01 11.23
N PRO A 100 -5.72 -4.13 12.20
CA PRO A 100 -4.87 -2.94 12.10
C PRO A 100 -3.46 -3.14 12.69
N ASN A 101 -2.86 -4.33 12.61
CA ASN A 101 -1.52 -4.55 13.14
C ASN A 101 -0.51 -3.53 12.57
N THR A 102 -0.06 -2.60 13.42
CA THR A 102 0.70 -1.40 13.02
C THR A 102 2.11 -1.70 12.52
N THR A 103 2.60 -2.92 12.71
CA THR A 103 3.88 -3.36 12.14
C THR A 103 3.78 -3.55 10.62
N TYR A 104 2.61 -3.97 10.15
CA TYR A 104 2.38 -4.32 8.74
C TYR A 104 1.45 -3.35 8.03
N TRP A 105 0.57 -2.66 8.77
CA TRP A 105 -0.51 -1.85 8.22
C TRP A 105 -0.52 -0.44 8.79
N SER A 106 -0.66 0.54 7.92
CA SER A 106 -0.96 1.93 8.25
C SER A 106 -2.39 2.27 7.85
N LEU A 107 -3.11 3.07 8.65
CA LEU A 107 -4.44 3.55 8.31
C LEU A 107 -4.32 4.60 7.19
N PHE A 108 -5.01 4.38 6.07
CA PHE A 108 -5.04 5.32 4.94
C PHE A 108 -6.30 6.17 4.93
N ALA A 109 -7.46 5.53 5.10
CA ALA A 109 -8.74 6.24 5.18
C ALA A 109 -9.58 5.61 6.29
N ASP A 110 -10.17 6.47 7.11
CA ASP A 110 -11.09 6.03 8.13
C ASP A 110 -12.45 5.67 7.54
N GLY A 111 -13.23 4.90 8.30
CA GLY A 111 -14.58 4.49 7.95
C GLY A 111 -15.65 5.43 8.50
N ILE A 112 -16.90 5.05 8.30
CA ILE A 112 -18.06 5.59 9.01
C ILE A 112 -18.48 4.62 10.10
N GLN A 113 -18.95 5.14 11.22
CA GLN A 113 -19.41 4.34 12.35
C GLN A 113 -20.88 4.61 12.61
N TRP A 114 -21.72 3.59 12.61
CA TRP A 114 -23.11 3.76 13.02
C TRP A 114 -23.19 3.73 14.55
N GLU A 115 -23.79 4.77 15.12
CA GLU A 115 -24.03 4.87 16.56
C GLU A 115 -25.45 4.42 16.91
N SER A 116 -26.41 5.34 16.86
CA SER A 116 -27.82 5.13 17.22
C SER A 116 -28.65 6.37 16.85
N GLU A 117 -29.86 6.51 17.41
CA GLU A 117 -30.61 7.76 17.33
C GLU A 117 -29.85 8.89 18.04
N TYR A 118 -29.87 10.07 17.44
CA TYR A 118 -29.20 11.26 17.94
C TYR A 118 -29.71 11.67 19.32
N VAL A 119 -28.78 11.92 20.25
CA VAL A 119 -29.01 12.40 21.60
C VAL A 119 -28.12 13.62 21.84
N ASN A 120 -28.72 14.76 22.19
CA ASN A 120 -28.02 16.04 22.29
C ASN A 120 -27.01 16.15 23.45
N THR A 121 -26.95 15.16 24.35
CA THR A 121 -25.97 15.08 25.44
C THR A 121 -24.86 14.07 25.19
N THR A 122 -24.93 13.31 24.09
CA THR A 122 -23.94 12.29 23.75
C THR A 122 -22.77 12.93 23.01
N ALA A 123 -21.55 12.53 23.34
CA ALA A 123 -20.36 12.89 22.59
C ALA A 123 -20.26 11.99 21.35
N TYR A 124 -20.09 12.59 20.18
CA TYR A 124 -19.92 11.91 18.91
C TYR A 124 -18.53 12.19 18.36
N GLN A 125 -17.92 11.17 17.77
CA GLN A 125 -16.63 11.24 17.10
C GLN A 125 -16.84 11.59 15.64
N LYS A 126 -15.82 12.21 15.01
CA LYS A 126 -15.83 12.44 13.58
C LYS A 126 -16.14 11.13 12.82
N ASN A 127 -17.03 11.21 11.84
CA ASN A 127 -17.56 10.11 11.02
C ASN A 127 -18.58 9.18 11.70
N ASP A 128 -19.01 9.49 12.93
CA ASP A 128 -20.18 8.85 13.52
C ASP A 128 -21.44 9.22 12.75
N VAL A 129 -22.30 8.24 12.54
CA VAL A 129 -23.57 8.34 11.84
C VAL A 129 -24.69 8.06 12.83
N VAL A 130 -25.64 8.98 12.88
CA VAL A 130 -26.83 8.91 13.74
C VAL A 130 -28.10 9.13 12.93
N SER A 131 -29.23 8.61 13.40
CA SER A 131 -30.55 8.98 12.88
C SER A 131 -31.14 10.14 13.67
N TYR A 132 -31.83 11.07 13.00
CA TYR A 132 -32.57 12.13 13.68
C TYR A 132 -33.85 12.51 12.94
N GLY A 133 -34.98 12.49 13.65
CA GLY A 133 -36.29 12.83 13.07
C GLY A 133 -36.82 11.80 12.07
N GLY A 134 -36.63 10.51 12.35
CA GLY A 134 -37.05 9.40 11.49
C GLY A 134 -35.91 8.88 10.60
N ASN A 135 -36.13 8.84 9.27
CA ASN A 135 -35.21 8.22 8.30
C ASN A 135 -34.05 9.11 7.84
N ASN A 136 -33.84 10.28 8.46
CA ASN A 136 -32.71 11.14 8.09
C ASN A 136 -31.47 10.68 8.84
N LEU A 137 -30.38 10.51 8.10
CA LEU A 137 -29.07 10.15 8.63
C LEU A 137 -28.16 11.38 8.60
N TYR A 138 -27.43 11.59 9.68
CA TYR A 138 -26.48 12.68 9.84
C TYR A 138 -25.12 12.09 10.17
N ILE A 139 -24.06 12.71 9.65
CA ILE A 139 -22.66 12.34 9.94
C ILE A 139 -21.95 13.48 10.66
N ALA A 140 -21.29 13.15 11.78
CA ALA A 140 -20.47 14.10 12.52
C ALA A 140 -19.23 14.49 11.69
N LYS A 141 -19.03 15.79 11.46
CA LYS A 141 -17.90 16.31 10.67
C LYS A 141 -16.62 16.50 11.50
N VAL A 142 -16.79 16.64 12.81
CA VAL A 142 -15.76 16.81 13.84
C VAL A 142 -16.24 16.11 15.10
N ASP A 143 -15.34 15.90 16.04
CA ASP A 143 -15.71 15.49 17.40
C ASP A 143 -16.60 16.58 18.00
N THR A 144 -17.80 16.21 18.45
CA THR A 144 -18.82 17.14 18.93
C THR A 144 -19.62 16.53 20.08
N THR A 145 -20.39 17.36 20.78
CA THR A 145 -21.43 16.91 21.70
C THR A 145 -22.72 17.61 21.28
N GLY A 146 -23.73 16.81 20.92
CA GLY A 146 -24.82 17.30 20.08
C GLY A 146 -24.34 17.46 18.65
#